data_AF-A0A9D0ZZV5-F1
#
_entry.id   AF-A0A9D0ZZV5-F1
#
_cell.length_a   1.000
_cell.length_b   1.000
_cell.length_c   1.000
_cell.angle_alpha   90.00
_cell.angle_beta   90.00
_cell.angle_gamma   90.00
#
_symmetry.space_group_name_H-M   'P 1'
#
loop_
_entity.id
_entity.type
_entity.pdbx_description
1 polymer ?
#
loop_
_entity_poly.entity_id
_entity_poly.type
_entity_poly.pdbx_seq_one_letter_code
_entity_poly.pdbx_strand_id
1 'polypeptide(L)'
;MHLHKFAELASFEEIACGGTLGATEEYRSFFKKLHPSQFLNSMIRIPIYEVKYSYFTARRNYRVGYKYMFLRLEHEEVDMEVEMAFQDWVDDLNKRKPYRKISNVRILEIKPIAYASFRVGF
;
A
#
# COMPACT_ATOMS: atom_id res chain seq x y z
N MET A 1 -19.92 5.03 1.32
CA MET A 1 -19.15 6.27 1.04
C MET A 1 -19.79 6.93 -0.17
N HIS A 2 -20.15 8.21 -0.08
CA HIS A 2 -20.72 8.92 -1.23
C HIS A 2 -19.65 9.10 -2.32
N LEU A 3 -20.04 9.04 -3.60
CA LEU A 3 -19.11 9.13 -4.74
C LEU A 3 -18.32 10.44 -4.75
N HIS A 4 -18.96 11.55 -4.37
CA HIS A 4 -18.28 12.84 -4.22
C HIS A 4 -17.14 12.79 -3.20
N LYS A 5 -17.36 12.12 -2.06
CA LYS A 5 -16.35 11.97 -1.01
C LYS A 5 -15.20 11.06 -1.45
N PHE A 6 -15.49 10.03 -2.24
CA PHE A 6 -14.46 9.20 -2.87
C PHE A 6 -13.54 10.04 -3.76
N ALA A 7 -14.12 10.83 -4.67
CA ALA A 7 -13.37 11.67 -5.60
C ALA A 7 -12.50 12.74 -4.91
N GLU A 8 -12.90 13.20 -3.72
CA GLU A 8 -12.11 14.13 -2.92
C GLU A 8 -10.90 13.47 -2.26
N LEU A 9 -11.06 12.25 -1.75
CA LEU A 9 -10.01 11.53 -1.03
C LEU A 9 -9.02 10.81 -1.96
N ALA A 10 -9.45 10.43 -3.16
CA ALA A 10 -8.61 9.72 -4.11
C ALA A 10 -7.65 10.66 -4.86
N SER A 11 -6.45 10.16 -5.10
CA SER A 11 -5.53 10.70 -6.11
C SER A 11 -5.70 9.92 -7.40
N PHE A 12 -5.66 10.60 -8.55
CA PHE A 12 -5.81 9.97 -9.85
C PHE A 12 -4.59 10.23 -10.72
N GLU A 13 -4.21 9.21 -11.49
CA GLU A 13 -3.08 9.22 -12.40
C GLU A 13 -3.57 8.77 -13.78
N GLU A 14 -2.92 9.25 -14.84
CA GLU A 14 -3.30 8.95 -16.21
C GLU A 14 -2.86 7.53 -16.62
N ILE A 15 -3.81 6.75 -17.13
CA ILE A 15 -3.58 5.36 -17.57
C ILE A 15 -2.56 5.32 -18.72
N ALA A 16 -2.62 6.28 -19.65
CA ALA A 16 -1.75 6.36 -20.83
C ALA A 16 -0.25 6.48 -20.48
N CYS A 17 0.06 6.96 -19.27
CA CYS A 17 1.44 7.10 -18.79
C CYS A 17 1.77 6.07 -17.69
N GLY A 18 1.03 4.95 -17.60
CA GLY A 18 1.26 3.93 -16.57
C GLY A 18 1.11 4.47 -15.14
N GLY A 19 0.30 5.51 -14.95
CA GLY A 19 0.14 6.19 -13.67
C GLY A 19 1.26 7.18 -13.32
N THR A 20 2.17 7.52 -14.23
CA THR A 20 3.27 8.44 -13.92
C THR A 20 2.91 9.92 -14.00
N LEU A 21 1.79 10.26 -14.64
CA LEU A 21 1.30 11.63 -14.75
C LEU A 21 0.04 11.83 -13.89
N GLY A 22 0.08 12.80 -12.97
CA GLY A 22 -1.05 13.12 -12.11
C GLY A 22 -2.17 13.84 -12.88
N ALA A 23 -3.41 13.37 -12.72
CA ALA A 23 -4.60 13.91 -13.38
C ALA A 23 -5.77 14.11 -12.39
N THR A 24 -5.44 14.26 -11.10
CA THR A 24 -6.40 14.25 -9.98
C THR A 24 -7.58 15.20 -10.15
N GLU A 25 -7.36 16.46 -10.52
CA GLU A 25 -8.46 17.45 -10.57
C GLU A 25 -9.44 17.20 -11.72
N GLU A 26 -8.94 16.69 -12.85
CA GLU A 26 -9.77 16.32 -14.00
C GLU A 26 -10.71 15.17 -13.63
N TYR A 27 -10.14 14.07 -13.12
CA TYR A 27 -10.92 12.91 -12.72
C TYR A 27 -11.83 13.19 -11.53
N ARG A 28 -11.40 14.02 -10.58
CA ARG A 28 -12.26 14.46 -9.47
C ARG A 28 -13.49 15.19 -10.01
N SER A 29 -13.31 16.12 -10.95
CA SER A 29 -14.42 16.86 -11.56
C SER A 29 -15.37 15.95 -12.34
N PHE A 30 -14.83 14.92 -13.01
CA PHE A 30 -15.60 13.90 -13.70
C PHE A 30 -16.45 13.05 -12.74
N PHE A 31 -15.84 12.44 -11.72
CA PHE A 31 -16.53 11.55 -10.78
C PHE A 31 -17.57 12.28 -9.92
N LYS A 32 -17.39 13.58 -9.64
CA LYS A 32 -18.39 14.38 -8.92
C LYS A 32 -19.69 14.58 -9.71
N LYS A 33 -19.66 14.50 -11.05
CA LYS A 33 -20.83 14.64 -11.91
C LYS A 33 -21.51 13.31 -12.26
N LEU A 34 -20.80 12.20 -12.03
CA LEU A 34 -21.27 10.86 -12.38
C LEU A 34 -22.35 10.39 -11.40
N HIS A 35 -23.41 9.76 -11.89
CA HIS A 35 -24.45 9.22 -11.01
C HIS A 35 -24.00 7.85 -10.46
N PRO A 36 -24.16 7.58 -9.14
CA PRO A 36 -23.76 6.31 -8.54
C PRO A 36 -24.29 5.04 -9.23
N SER A 37 -25.50 5.09 -9.81
CA SER A 37 -26.08 3.94 -10.53
C SER A 37 -25.35 3.57 -11.82
N GLN A 38 -24.41 4.40 -12.29
CA GLN A 38 -23.60 4.11 -13.47
C GLN A 38 -22.46 3.12 -13.16
N PHE A 39 -22.18 2.83 -11.88
CA PHE A 39 -21.23 1.79 -11.50
C PHE A 39 -21.88 0.40 -11.54
N LEU A 40 -21.30 -0.51 -12.32
CA LEU A 40 -21.67 -1.94 -12.30
C LEU A 40 -21.22 -2.63 -11.01
N ASN A 41 -20.07 -2.23 -10.48
CA ASN A 41 -19.55 -2.63 -9.18
C ASN A 41 -18.94 -1.41 -8.51
N SER A 42 -19.32 -1.17 -7.26
CA SER A 42 -18.83 -0.04 -6.47
C SER A 42 -18.09 -0.47 -5.20
N MET A 43 -17.70 -1.74 -5.12
CA MET A 43 -16.91 -2.29 -4.03
C MET A 43 -15.42 -2.22 -4.37
N ILE A 44 -14.69 -1.46 -3.58
CA ILE A 44 -13.23 -1.42 -3.59
C ILE A 44 -12.76 -2.39 -2.51
N ARG A 45 -11.92 -3.36 -2.88
CA ARG A 45 -11.34 -4.34 -1.95
C ARG A 45 -9.83 -4.18 -1.94
N ILE A 46 -9.24 -4.04 -0.76
CA ILE A 46 -7.80 -3.84 -0.56
C ILE A 46 -7.29 -4.97 0.33
N PRO A 47 -6.38 -5.82 -0.16
CA PRO A 47 -5.77 -6.85 0.65
C PRO A 47 -4.74 -6.25 1.61
N ILE A 48 -4.70 -6.77 2.83
CA ILE A 48 -3.77 -6.35 3.88
C ILE A 48 -2.86 -7.53 4.22
N TYR A 49 -1.56 -7.31 4.15
CA TYR A 49 -0.54 -8.30 4.45
C TYR A 49 0.23 -7.94 5.71
N GLU A 50 0.59 -8.96 6.50
CA GLU A 50 1.56 -8.89 7.57
C GLU A 50 2.90 -9.43 7.06
N VAL A 51 3.97 -8.67 7.29
CA VAL A 51 5.34 -9.04 7.00
C VAL A 51 6.07 -9.19 8.34
N LYS A 52 6.32 -10.43 8.72
CA LYS A 52 7.11 -10.76 9.91
C LYS A 52 8.57 -10.85 9.50
N TYR A 53 9.44 -10.17 10.22
CA TYR A 53 10.86 -10.12 9.89
C TYR A 53 11.72 -10.20 11.15
N SER A 54 12.95 -10.66 10.98
CA SER A 54 13.97 -10.64 12.01
C SER A 54 15.10 -9.71 11.67
N TYR A 55 15.81 -9.24 12.69
CA TYR A 55 16.96 -8.36 12.54
C TYR A 55 17.84 -8.38 13.78
N PHE A 56 19.06 -7.91 13.62
CA PHE A 56 19.96 -7.58 14.72
C PHE A 56 19.97 -6.07 14.95
N THR A 57 19.82 -5.67 16.21
CA THR A 57 20.04 -4.27 16.62
C THR A 57 21.53 -3.90 16.50
N ALA A 58 21.84 -2.59 16.54
CA ALA A 58 23.21 -2.09 16.63
C ALA A 58 24.04 -2.72 17.78
N ARG A 59 23.38 -3.15 18.87
CA ARG A 59 24.00 -3.86 20.00
C ARG A 59 24.04 -5.39 19.84
N ARG A 60 23.79 -5.90 18.64
CA ARG A 60 23.76 -7.34 18.29
C ARG A 60 22.71 -8.19 19.01
N ASN A 61 21.68 -7.57 19.59
CA ASN A 61 20.52 -8.32 20.05
C ASN A 61 19.64 -8.72 18.87
N TYR A 62 19.27 -10.01 18.79
CA TYR A 62 18.28 -10.53 17.86
C TYR A 62 16.87 -10.06 18.25
N ARG A 63 16.08 -9.64 17.26
CA ARG A 63 14.71 -9.18 17.43
C ARG A 63 13.84 -9.65 16.27
N VAL A 64 12.55 -9.76 16.55
CA VAL A 64 11.51 -10.00 15.55
C VAL A 64 10.59 -8.77 15.55
N GLY A 65 10.22 -8.32 14.35
CA GLY A 65 9.31 -7.22 14.13
C GLY A 65 8.22 -7.59 13.13
N TYR A 66 7.23 -6.71 13.03
CA TYR A 66 6.09 -6.85 12.13
C TYR A 66 5.88 -5.54 11.36
N LYS A 67 5.56 -5.67 10.08
CA LYS A 67 5.08 -4.58 9.22
C LYS A 67 3.78 -4.99 8.55
N TYR A 68 3.03 -3.99 8.13
CA TYR A 68 1.78 -4.18 7.41
C TYR A 68 1.83 -3.40 6.11
N MET A 69 1.30 -4.00 5.06
CA MET A 69 1.30 -3.43 3.72
C MET A 69 -0.09 -3.61 3.08
N PHE A 70 -0.53 -2.58 2.38
CA PHE A 70 -1.62 -2.69 1.40
C PHE A 70 -0.99 -3.00 0.06
N LEU A 71 -1.45 -4.05 -0.62
CA LEU A 71 -1.07 -4.31 -2.00
C LEU A 71 -2.09 -3.69 -2.95
N ARG A 72 -1.62 -3.20 -4.10
CA ARG A 72 -2.49 -2.61 -5.13
C ARG A 72 -3.46 -3.65 -5.69
N LEU A 73 -2.98 -4.88 -5.92
CA LEU A 73 -3.74 -6.01 -6.44
C LEU A 73 -3.20 -7.31 -5.82
N GLU A 74 -4.06 -8.30 -5.63
CA GLU A 74 -3.55 -9.66 -5.39
C GLU A 74 -3.03 -10.22 -6.71
N HIS A 75 -1.76 -10.59 -6.74
CA HIS A 75 -1.10 -11.20 -7.89
C HIS A 75 -0.03 -12.19 -7.43
N GLU A 76 0.45 -13.04 -8.35
CA GLU A 76 1.44 -14.08 -8.01
C GLU A 76 2.76 -13.49 -7.49
N GLU A 77 3.07 -12.24 -7.82
CA GLU A 77 4.33 -11.57 -7.47
C GLU A 77 4.33 -10.81 -6.12
N VAL A 78 3.41 -11.13 -5.20
CA VAL A 78 3.30 -10.46 -3.89
C VAL A 78 4.63 -10.44 -3.13
N ASP A 79 5.35 -11.57 -3.13
CA ASP A 79 6.59 -11.70 -2.36
C ASP A 79 7.66 -10.71 -2.86
N MET A 80 7.77 -10.51 -4.17
CA MET A 80 8.73 -9.57 -4.76
C MET A 80 8.40 -8.11 -4.40
N GLU A 81 7.12 -7.72 -4.48
CA GLU A 81 6.68 -6.36 -4.12
C GLU A 81 6.96 -6.07 -2.64
N VAL A 82 6.67 -7.03 -1.77
CA VAL A 82 6.95 -6.94 -0.33
C VAL A 82 8.45 -6.84 -0.07
N GLU A 83 9.27 -7.66 -0.73
CA GLU A 83 10.73 -7.64 -0.57
C GLU A 83 11.34 -6.29 -0.97
N MET A 84 10.92 -5.74 -2.11
CA MET A 84 11.38 -4.42 -2.58
C MET A 84 11.01 -3.31 -1.58
N ALA A 85 9.73 -3.22 -1.22
CA ALA A 85 9.25 -2.21 -0.26
C ALA A 85 9.91 -2.35 1.12
N PHE A 86 10.17 -3.60 1.54
CA PHE A 86 10.84 -3.89 2.80
C PHE A 86 12.30 -3.43 2.78
N GLN A 87 13.03 -3.70 1.69
CA GLN A 87 14.42 -3.30 1.55
C GLN A 87 14.56 -1.77 1.54
N ASP A 88 13.72 -1.07 0.78
CA ASP A 88 13.67 0.40 0.77
C ASP A 88 13.43 0.96 2.17
N TRP A 89 12.52 0.34 2.94
CA TRP A 89 12.26 0.73 4.32
C TRP A 89 13.47 0.51 5.24
N VAL A 90 14.18 -0.62 5.11
CA VAL A 90 15.39 -0.89 5.91
C VAL A 90 16.46 0.15 5.63
N ASP A 91 16.68 0.48 4.36
CA ASP A 91 17.69 1.44 3.94
C ASP A 91 17.35 2.86 4.41
N ASP A 92 16.10 3.29 4.26
CA ASP A 92 15.63 4.58 4.78
C ASP A 92 15.72 4.65 6.32
N LEU A 93 15.35 3.59 7.04
CA LEU A 93 15.48 3.52 8.49
C LEU A 93 16.94 3.70 8.93
N ASN A 94 17.85 2.95 8.31
CA ASN A 94 19.26 2.97 8.64
C ASN A 94 19.92 4.32 8.29
N LYS A 95 19.48 4.96 7.19
CA LYS A 95 19.93 6.29 6.79
C LYS A 95 19.42 7.37 7.76
N ARG A 96 18.14 7.35 8.14
CA ARG A 96 17.53 8.34 9.04
C ARG A 96 17.95 8.17 10.49
N LYS A 97 18.22 6.94 10.94
CA LYS A 97 18.55 6.62 12.35
C LYS A 97 19.80 5.75 12.47
N PRO A 98 21.00 6.26 12.13
CA PRO A 98 22.23 5.45 12.09
C PRO A 98 22.58 4.78 13.44
N TYR A 99 22.28 5.46 14.56
CA TYR A 99 22.54 4.96 15.92
C TYR A 99 21.58 3.84 16.36
N ARG A 100 20.45 3.65 15.66
CA ARG A 100 19.48 2.56 15.87
C ARG A 100 19.42 1.62 14.67
N LYS A 101 20.47 1.60 13.86
CA LYS A 101 20.51 0.77 12.65
C LYS A 101 20.25 -0.70 12.97
N ILE A 102 19.63 -1.36 12.00
CA ILE A 102 19.36 -2.79 12.01
C ILE A 102 20.20 -3.48 10.93
N SER A 103 20.60 -4.72 11.18
CA SER A 103 21.41 -5.51 10.24
C SER A 103 20.96 -6.97 10.20
N ASN A 104 21.44 -7.73 9.22
CA ASN A 104 21.07 -9.13 8.99
C ASN A 104 19.55 -9.32 8.97
N VAL A 105 18.87 -8.42 8.26
CA VAL A 105 17.42 -8.40 8.21
C VAL A 105 16.94 -9.54 7.32
N ARG A 106 15.93 -10.30 7.77
CA ARG A 106 15.33 -11.40 7.00
C ARG A 106 13.84 -11.41 7.18
N ILE A 107 13.10 -11.47 6.08
CA ILE A 107 11.68 -11.78 6.11
C ILE A 107 11.53 -13.25 6.54
N LEU A 108 10.66 -13.48 7.51
CA LEU A 108 10.37 -14.81 8.05
C LEU A 108 9.06 -15.36 7.50
N GLU A 109 8.07 -14.49 7.31
CA GLU A 109 6.73 -14.86 6.87
C GLU A 109 6.05 -13.64 6.25
N ILE A 110 5.38 -13.88 5.12
CA ILE A 110 4.45 -12.95 4.48
C ILE A 110 3.10 -13.65 4.47
N LYS A 111 2.06 -13.01 5.01
CA LYS A 111 0.72 -13.61 4.96
C LYS A 111 -0.38 -12.57 4.81
N PRO A 112 -1.45 -12.90 4.08
CA PRO A 112 -2.65 -12.09 4.09
C PRO A 112 -3.31 -12.18 5.47
N ILE A 113 -3.77 -11.05 6.01
CA ILE A 113 -4.43 -11.00 7.32
C ILE A 113 -5.88 -10.54 7.24
N ALA A 114 -6.22 -9.71 6.24
CA ALA A 114 -7.57 -9.18 6.09
C ALA A 114 -7.80 -8.59 4.69
N TYR A 115 -9.07 -8.40 4.36
CA TYR A 115 -9.50 -7.56 3.24
C TYR A 115 -10.28 -6.37 3.76
N ALA A 116 -9.77 -5.17 3.53
CA ALA A 116 -10.56 -3.97 3.72
C ALA A 116 -11.50 -3.80 2.53
N SER A 117 -12.74 -3.42 2.78
CA SER A 117 -13.71 -3.16 1.72
C SER A 117 -14.43 -1.84 1.93
N PHE A 118 -14.49 -1.04 0.86
CA PHE A 118 -15.24 0.21 0.83
C PHE A 118 -16.32 0.12 -0.23
N ARG A 119 -17.52 0.58 0.11
CA ARG A 119 -18.63 0.69 -0.85
C ARG A 119 -18.85 2.14 -1.24
N VAL A 120 -18.79 2.43 -2.53
CA VAL A 120 -18.96 3.77 -3.10
C VAL A 120 -20.36 3.90 -3.69
N GLY A 121 -20.97 5.09 -3.60
CA GLY A 121 -22.21 5.38 -4.33
C GLY A 121 -23.53 5.02 -3.62
N PHE A 122 -23.53 5.05 -2.28
CA PHE A 122 -24.75 5.07 -1.46
C PHE A 122 -24.94 6.47 -0.88
#